data_AF-A0A819RDT8-F1
#
_entry.id   AF-A0A819RDT8-F1
#
_cell.length_a   1.000
_cell.length_b   1.000
_cell.length_c   1.000
_cell.angle_alpha   90.00
_cell.angle_beta   90.00
_cell.angle_gamma   90.00
#
_symmetry.space_group_name_H-M   'P 1'
#
loop_
_entity.id
_entity.type
_entity.pdbx_description
1 polymer ?
#
loop_
_entity_poly.entity_id
_entity_poly.type
_entity_poly.pdbx_seq_one_letter_code
_entity_poly.pdbx_strand_id
1 'polypeptide(L)'
;MDTIVSSSNQPALFSRSINLRIVSPIKSDDKSRNVYVTVEFQTGSSMQTEFILKLTDEDDPFFLYELHLNVDDFKNLKRDQGVLVDFNAFPQHVIDYLKLCIRDQHNETTPSNGSRFQLQLVNDEQQFTNQTHLRVVEISSFKHLTHLSLLVTSANDHEIKNYLARRLQSKTTDYNQLSNDFEKLKRELESTQLDLKEKTANFQKLKLEWDSNNNQIVGRHMQELAEEKEKALQ
;
A
#
# COMPACT_ATOMS: atom_id res chain seq x y z
N MET A 1 12.91 29.54 17.27
CA MET A 1 13.69 29.59 16.02
C MET A 1 14.45 28.27 15.98
N ASP A 2 14.00 27.21 15.30
CA ASP A 2 13.17 27.17 14.10
C ASP A 2 12.17 26.00 14.15
N THR A 3 10.92 26.33 13.87
CA THR A 3 9.85 25.37 13.60
C THR A 3 9.87 25.08 12.11
N ILE A 4 10.54 24.01 11.68
CA ILE A 4 10.40 23.51 10.31
C ILE A 4 9.26 22.50 10.30
N VAL A 5 8.05 23.02 10.17
CA VAL A 5 6.91 22.27 9.65
C VAL A 5 6.84 22.56 8.15
N SER A 6 6.99 21.53 7.33
CA SER A 6 6.26 21.31 6.06
C SER A 6 6.99 20.31 5.15
N SER A 7 7.11 19.05 5.58
CA SER A 7 7.14 17.97 4.59
C SER A 7 5.70 17.72 4.17
N SER A 8 5.35 18.22 3.00
CA SER A 8 4.08 17.95 2.34
C SER A 8 3.90 16.42 2.27
N ASN A 9 2.92 15.90 3.00
CA ASN A 9 2.64 14.47 3.08
C ASN A 9 1.89 14.03 1.80
N GLN A 10 2.55 14.16 0.64
CA GLN A 10 2.04 13.59 -0.59
C GLN A 10 2.13 12.06 -0.49
N PRO A 11 1.09 11.32 -0.93
CA PRO A 11 1.14 9.87 -0.92
C PRO A 11 2.28 9.39 -1.84
N ALA A 12 3.01 8.37 -1.42
CA ALA A 12 4.04 7.76 -2.25
C ALA A 12 3.43 7.29 -3.59
N LEU A 13 4.15 7.55 -4.69
CA LEU A 13 3.77 7.11 -6.04
C LEU A 13 3.79 5.58 -6.15
N PHE A 14 4.69 4.96 -5.40
CA PHE A 14 4.85 3.52 -5.33
C PHE A 14 5.44 3.14 -3.98
N SER A 15 4.91 2.08 -3.36
CA SER A 15 5.51 1.46 -2.19
C SER A 15 5.15 -0.02 -2.17
N ARG A 16 6.14 -0.90 -2.41
CA ARG A 16 5.95 -2.36 -2.41
C ARG A 16 7.23 -3.10 -2.00
N SER A 17 7.04 -4.31 -1.48
CA SER A 17 8.14 -5.25 -1.22
C SER A 17 8.66 -5.86 -2.53
N ILE A 18 9.98 -5.92 -2.66
CA ILE A 18 10.72 -6.39 -3.84
C ILE A 18 11.92 -7.19 -3.33
N ASN A 19 12.14 -8.38 -3.88
CA ASN A 19 13.39 -9.11 -3.68
C ASN A 19 14.58 -8.37 -4.31
N LEU A 20 15.50 -7.93 -3.45
CA LEU A 20 16.75 -7.26 -3.78
C LEU A 20 17.90 -8.25 -3.64
N ARG A 21 18.68 -8.43 -4.71
CA ARG A 21 19.92 -9.20 -4.67
C ARG A 21 21.10 -8.29 -4.36
N ILE A 22 21.85 -8.62 -3.33
CA ILE A 22 23.09 -7.96 -2.94
C ILE A 22 24.21 -8.71 -3.64
N VAL A 23 24.88 -8.03 -4.57
CA VAL A 23 25.95 -8.61 -5.39
C VAL A 23 27.27 -7.94 -5.01
N SER A 24 28.29 -8.74 -4.71
CA SER A 24 29.66 -8.23 -4.54
C SER A 24 30.45 -8.41 -5.84
N PRO A 25 31.25 -7.41 -6.28
CA PRO A 25 32.12 -7.58 -7.45
C PRO A 25 33.24 -8.61 -7.24
N ILE A 26 33.59 -8.90 -5.97
CA ILE A 26 34.79 -9.65 -5.59
C ILE A 26 34.43 -11.04 -5.02
N LYS A 27 33.28 -11.17 -4.34
CA LYS A 27 32.83 -12.40 -3.71
C LYS A 27 31.57 -12.92 -4.39
N SER A 28 31.54 -14.21 -4.71
CA SER A 28 30.38 -14.90 -5.29
C SER A 28 29.32 -15.30 -4.24
N ASP A 29 29.20 -14.53 -3.15
CA ASP A 29 28.17 -14.78 -2.12
C ASP A 29 26.97 -13.86 -2.39
N ASP A 30 26.10 -14.31 -3.29
CA ASP A 30 24.88 -13.58 -3.64
C ASP A 30 23.83 -13.74 -2.54
N LYS A 31 23.64 -12.69 -1.75
CA LYS A 31 22.58 -12.63 -0.74
C LYS A 31 21.35 -12.00 -1.36
N SER A 32 20.16 -12.45 -0.95
CA SER A 32 18.91 -11.82 -1.34
C SER A 32 18.12 -11.42 -0.11
N ARG A 33 17.45 -10.27 -0.17
CA ARG A 33 16.60 -9.73 0.91
C ARG A 33 15.31 -9.21 0.31
N ASN A 34 14.21 -9.27 1.05
CA ASN A 34 12.97 -8.63 0.63
C ASN A 34 12.94 -7.23 1.24
N VAL A 35 12.93 -6.20 0.38
CA VAL A 35 12.97 -4.81 0.81
C VAL A 35 11.75 -4.06 0.29
N TYR A 36 11.22 -3.14 1.08
CA TYR A 36 10.25 -2.17 0.60
C TYR A 36 10.95 -1.06 -0.17
N VAL A 37 10.59 -0.93 -1.45
CA VAL A 37 11.01 0.18 -2.29
C VAL A 37 9.88 1.20 -2.33
N THR A 38 10.17 2.41 -1.89
CA THR A 38 9.24 3.55 -1.90
C THR A 38 9.74 4.60 -2.87
N VAL A 39 8.86 5.08 -3.74
CA VAL A 39 9.11 6.16 -4.69
C VAL A 39 8.13 7.28 -4.40
N GLU A 40 8.64 8.49 -4.19
CA GLU A 40 7.85 9.67 -3.85
C GLU A 40 8.42 10.92 -4.52
N PHE A 41 7.56 11.93 -4.66
CA PHE A 41 8.00 13.28 -4.97
C PHE A 41 7.83 14.13 -3.72
N GLN A 42 8.87 14.87 -3.36
CA GLN A 42 8.81 15.88 -2.33
C GLN A 42 8.94 17.25 -2.98
N THR A 43 7.99 18.15 -2.72
CA THR A 43 8.12 19.55 -3.11
C THR A 43 8.52 20.35 -1.88
N GLY A 44 9.74 20.89 -1.90
CA GLY A 44 10.26 21.73 -0.83
C GLY A 44 9.65 23.13 -0.82
N SER A 45 10.00 23.91 0.22
CA SER A 45 9.57 25.31 0.38
C SER A 45 9.99 26.23 -0.77
N SER A 46 11.04 25.86 -1.53
CA SER A 46 11.53 26.56 -2.71
C SER A 46 10.76 26.24 -4.01
N MET A 47 9.64 25.50 -3.95
CA MET A 47 8.92 24.94 -5.11
C MET A 47 9.77 23.97 -5.96
N GLN A 48 10.95 23.57 -5.48
CA GLN A 48 11.76 22.55 -6.14
C GLN A 48 11.18 21.18 -5.82
N THR A 49 10.81 20.45 -6.87
CA THR A 49 10.39 19.06 -6.79
C THR A 49 11.61 18.15 -6.82
N GLU A 50 11.67 17.24 -5.86
CA GLU A 50 12.72 16.24 -5.70
C GLU A 50 12.12 14.86 -5.83
N PHE A 51 12.72 14.03 -6.68
CA PHE A 51 12.43 12.60 -6.77
C PHE A 51 13.18 11.90 -5.66
N ILE A 52 12.46 11.12 -4.86
CA ILE A 52 13.05 10.35 -3.77
C ILE A 52 12.74 8.87 -3.97
N LEU A 53 13.79 8.05 -3.91
CA LEU A 53 13.69 6.58 -3.87
C LEU A 53 14.29 6.10 -2.55
N LYS A 54 13.53 5.31 -1.81
CA LYS A 54 13.96 4.74 -0.51
C LYS A 54 13.87 3.23 -0.55
N LEU A 55 14.89 2.55 -0.02
CA LEU A 55 14.85 1.12 0.26
C LEU A 55 14.90 0.91 1.77
N THR A 56 13.97 0.10 2.28
CA THR A 56 13.89 -0.27 3.69
C THR A 56 13.63 -1.75 3.85
N ASP A 57 14.06 -2.33 4.96
CA ASP A 57 13.75 -3.72 5.31
C ASP A 57 12.93 -3.74 6.60
N GLU A 58 11.85 -4.51 6.64
CA GLU A 58 11.00 -4.62 7.84
C GLU A 58 11.67 -5.47 8.93
N ASP A 59 12.56 -6.38 8.55
CA ASP A 59 13.31 -7.24 9.48
C ASP A 59 14.58 -6.56 10.02
N ASP A 60 14.97 -5.41 9.45
CA ASP A 60 16.17 -4.67 9.81
C ASP A 60 15.93 -3.14 9.74
N PRO A 61 15.54 -2.52 10.87
CA PRO A 61 15.20 -1.09 10.91
C PRO A 61 16.35 -0.13 10.57
N PHE A 62 17.59 -0.62 10.54
CA PHE A 62 18.78 0.17 10.18
C PHE A 62 19.09 0.10 8.69
N PHE A 63 18.45 -0.82 7.95
CA PHE A 63 18.56 -0.86 6.50
C PHE A 63 17.75 0.28 5.89
N LEU A 64 18.43 1.39 5.61
CA LEU A 64 17.87 2.54 4.93
C LEU A 64 18.86 3.03 3.87
N TYR A 65 18.42 2.96 2.62
CA TYR A 65 19.12 3.57 1.49
C TYR A 65 18.21 4.57 0.83
N GLU A 66 18.76 5.73 0.49
CA GLU A 66 18.00 6.80 -0.16
C GLU A 66 18.73 7.33 -1.39
N LEU A 67 17.96 7.72 -2.38
CA LEU A 67 18.38 8.54 -3.49
C LEU A 67 17.46 9.75 -3.54
N HIS A 68 18.06 10.92 -3.58
CA HIS A 68 17.40 12.20 -3.74
C HIS A 68 17.90 12.82 -5.05
N LEU A 69 16.99 13.12 -5.98
CA LEU A 69 17.31 13.73 -7.27
C LEU A 69 16.46 14.96 -7.48
N ASN A 70 17.10 16.12 -7.56
CA ASN A 70 16.48 17.31 -8.12
C ASN A 70 16.65 17.32 -9.67
N VAL A 71 16.10 18.37 -10.30
CA VAL A 71 16.14 18.54 -11.76
C VAL A 71 17.57 18.65 -12.30
N ASP A 72 18.49 19.26 -11.54
CA ASP A 72 19.88 19.45 -11.97
C ASP A 72 20.68 18.14 -11.88
N ASP A 73 20.53 17.39 -10.79
CA ASP A 73 21.12 16.06 -10.63
C ASP A 73 20.63 15.10 -11.71
N PHE A 74 19.33 15.18 -12.04
CA PHE A 74 18.75 14.37 -13.11
C PHE A 74 19.36 14.66 -14.48
N LYS A 75 19.82 15.89 -14.79
CA LYS A 75 20.49 16.17 -16.08
C LYS A 75 21.76 15.34 -16.25
N ASN A 76 22.53 15.17 -15.18
CA ASN A 76 23.74 14.34 -15.20
C ASN A 76 23.37 12.87 -15.38
N LEU A 77 22.43 12.35 -14.57
CA LEU A 77 21.94 10.98 -14.69
C LEU A 77 21.40 10.69 -16.09
N LYS A 78 20.64 11.63 -16.66
CA LYS A 78 20.07 11.54 -18.00
C LYS A 78 21.14 11.41 -19.07
N ARG A 79 22.18 12.25 -19.01
CA ARG A 79 23.32 12.19 -19.95
C ARG A 79 24.09 10.89 -19.79
N ASP A 80 24.43 10.53 -18.56
CA ASP A 80 25.38 9.44 -18.29
C ASP A 80 24.77 8.05 -18.55
N GLN A 81 23.44 7.91 -18.42
CA GLN A 81 22.72 6.66 -18.70
C GLN A 81 21.89 6.70 -19.98
N GLY A 82 21.96 7.79 -20.76
CA GLY A 82 21.21 7.93 -22.01
C GLY A 82 19.69 7.88 -21.83
N VAL A 83 19.17 8.34 -20.68
CA VAL A 83 17.73 8.37 -20.42
C VAL A 83 17.06 9.31 -21.42
N LEU A 84 15.98 8.85 -22.07
CA LEU A 84 15.32 9.63 -23.12
C LEU A 84 14.18 10.51 -22.61
N VAL A 85 13.65 10.21 -21.42
CA VAL A 85 12.51 10.92 -20.83
C VAL A 85 12.92 12.16 -20.04
N ASP A 86 11.97 13.03 -19.74
CA ASP A 86 12.17 14.18 -18.85
C ASP A 86 12.06 13.80 -17.37
N PHE A 87 12.30 14.76 -16.48
CA PHE A 87 12.28 14.53 -15.04
C PHE A 87 10.89 14.11 -14.53
N ASN A 88 9.83 14.64 -15.12
CA ASN A 88 8.45 14.37 -14.68
C ASN A 88 7.98 12.96 -15.06
N ALA A 89 8.39 12.46 -16.21
CA ALA A 89 8.08 11.11 -16.67
C ALA A 89 9.01 10.03 -16.09
N PHE A 90 10.23 10.41 -15.67
CA PHE A 90 11.24 9.48 -15.16
C PHE A 90 10.76 8.55 -14.02
N PRO A 91 10.08 9.02 -12.95
CA PRO A 91 9.59 8.14 -11.88
C PRO A 91 8.67 7.04 -12.39
N GLN A 92 7.80 7.33 -13.35
CA GLN A 92 6.89 6.32 -13.90
C GLN A 92 7.66 5.19 -14.57
N HIS A 93 8.74 5.51 -15.30
CA HIS A 93 9.62 4.51 -15.89
C HIS A 93 10.38 3.69 -14.84
N VAL A 94 10.85 4.31 -13.75
CA VAL A 94 11.44 3.58 -12.62
C VAL A 94 10.43 2.60 -12.04
N ILE A 95 9.21 3.06 -11.78
CA ILE A 95 8.12 2.24 -11.24
C ILE A 95 7.80 1.06 -12.17
N ASP A 96 7.79 1.27 -13.49
CA ASP A 96 7.50 0.20 -14.45
C ASP A 96 8.61 -0.87 -14.45
N TYR A 97 9.89 -0.49 -14.32
CA TYR A 97 10.97 -1.45 -14.10
C TYR A 97 10.82 -2.21 -12.76
N LEU A 98 10.45 -1.52 -11.68
CA LEU A 98 10.21 -2.16 -10.39
C LEU A 98 9.06 -3.18 -10.45
N LYS A 99 8.00 -2.87 -11.20
CA LYS A 99 6.89 -3.81 -11.46
C LYS A 99 7.35 -5.03 -12.26
N LEU A 100 8.24 -4.87 -13.24
CA LEU A 100 8.83 -5.99 -13.98
C LEU A 100 9.64 -6.90 -13.04
N CYS A 101 10.46 -6.31 -12.16
CA CYS A 101 11.19 -7.06 -11.13
C CYS A 101 10.24 -7.85 -10.21
N ILE A 102 9.14 -7.26 -9.74
CA ILE A 102 8.14 -7.96 -8.91
C ILE A 102 7.49 -9.11 -9.66
N ARG A 103 7.09 -8.89 -10.92
CA ARG A 103 6.43 -9.93 -11.72
C ARG A 103 7.34 -11.14 -11.91
N ASP A 104 8.61 -10.90 -12.19
CA ASP A 104 9.57 -11.96 -12.51
C ASP A 104 10.18 -12.61 -11.24
N GLN A 105 9.89 -12.09 -10.03
CA GLN A 105 10.23 -12.72 -8.76
C GLN A 105 9.39 -13.96 -8.45
N HIS A 106 8.13 -13.98 -8.88
CA HIS A 106 7.20 -15.07 -8.56
C HIS A 106 7.21 -16.22 -9.57
N ASN A 107 7.94 -16.08 -10.68
CA ASN A 107 8.05 -17.12 -11.70
C ASN A 107 9.38 -17.89 -11.53
N GLU A 108 9.33 -19.11 -10.99
CA GLU A 108 10.50 -20.00 -10.93
C GLU A 108 10.91 -20.51 -12.32
N THR A 109 9.98 -20.54 -13.27
CA THR A 109 10.26 -20.84 -14.67
C THR A 109 10.61 -19.56 -15.42
N THR A 110 11.66 -19.61 -16.25
CA THR A 110 12.03 -18.52 -17.14
C THR A 110 10.79 -18.10 -17.91
N PRO A 111 10.35 -16.83 -17.83
CA PRO A 111 9.10 -16.40 -18.46
C PRO A 111 9.19 -16.62 -19.98
N SER A 112 8.04 -16.79 -20.64
CA SER A 112 7.93 -17.21 -22.05
C SER A 112 8.64 -16.28 -23.05
N ASN A 113 8.98 -15.07 -22.64
CA ASN A 113 9.77 -14.06 -23.35
C ASN A 113 11.30 -14.27 -23.24
N GLY A 114 11.78 -15.20 -22.43
CA GLY A 114 13.19 -15.60 -22.35
C GLY A 114 14.12 -14.69 -21.55
N SER A 115 13.58 -13.67 -20.86
CA SER A 115 14.37 -12.78 -20.00
C SER A 115 13.67 -12.45 -18.68
N ARG A 116 14.46 -12.33 -17.60
CA ARG A 116 13.99 -12.05 -16.24
C ARG A 116 14.57 -10.73 -15.74
N PHE A 117 13.75 -9.90 -15.13
CA PHE A 117 14.18 -8.65 -14.50
C PHE A 117 14.52 -8.86 -13.02
N GLN A 118 15.63 -8.27 -12.56
CA GLN A 118 16.08 -8.34 -11.18
C GLN A 118 16.56 -6.97 -10.71
N LEU A 119 16.23 -6.64 -9.46
CA LEU A 119 16.80 -5.51 -8.74
C LEU A 119 18.06 -5.95 -7.99
N GLN A 120 19.17 -5.25 -8.20
CA GLN A 120 20.47 -5.57 -7.61
C GLN A 120 21.07 -4.38 -6.88
N LEU A 121 21.60 -4.59 -5.68
CA LEU A 121 22.43 -3.61 -4.96
C LEU A 121 23.89 -4.07 -5.03
N VAL A 122 24.77 -3.24 -5.57
CA VAL A 122 26.18 -3.60 -5.77
C VAL A 122 27.00 -3.23 -4.55
N ASN A 123 27.26 -4.22 -3.69
CA ASN A 123 28.07 -4.00 -2.50
C ASN A 123 29.56 -4.03 -2.83
N ASP A 124 30.15 -2.85 -3.02
CA ASP A 124 31.58 -2.68 -3.24
C ASP A 124 32.29 -2.46 -1.89
N GLU A 125 32.67 -3.55 -1.23
CA GLU A 125 33.34 -3.53 0.09
C GLU A 125 34.69 -2.77 0.08
N GLN A 126 35.24 -2.44 -1.09
CA GLN A 126 36.49 -1.67 -1.20
C GLN A 126 36.27 -0.16 -1.21
N GLN A 127 35.03 0.30 -1.37
CA GLN A 127 34.70 1.71 -1.28
C GLN A 127 34.44 2.11 0.17
N PHE A 128 35.19 3.10 0.65
CA PHE A 128 34.95 3.77 1.93
C PHE A 128 33.78 4.77 1.86
N THR A 129 32.93 4.66 0.84
CA THR A 129 31.77 5.54 0.64
C THR A 129 30.53 4.83 1.15
N ASN A 130 29.56 5.61 1.60
CA ASN A 130 28.21 5.11 1.90
C ASN A 130 27.34 5.01 0.63
N GLN A 131 27.91 5.11 -0.56
CA GLN A 131 27.19 5.11 -1.82
C GLN A 131 27.35 3.78 -2.56
N THR A 132 26.27 3.31 -3.17
CA THR A 132 26.23 2.05 -3.89
C THR A 132 25.26 2.13 -5.07
N HIS A 133 25.51 1.33 -6.11
CA HIS A 133 24.62 1.27 -7.25
C HIS A 133 23.47 0.30 -7.02
N LEU A 134 22.25 0.84 -7.06
CA LEU A 134 21.02 0.09 -7.26
C LEU A 134 20.74 -0.05 -8.75
N ARG A 135 20.73 -1.28 -9.26
CA ARG A 135 20.61 -1.60 -10.68
C ARG A 135 19.36 -2.40 -10.99
N VAL A 136 18.70 -2.04 -12.07
CA VAL A 136 17.71 -2.90 -12.73
C VAL A 136 18.43 -3.66 -13.83
N VAL A 137 18.51 -4.99 -13.68
CA VAL A 137 19.21 -5.88 -14.60
C VAL A 137 18.22 -6.84 -15.24
N GLU A 138 18.21 -6.88 -16.57
CA GLU A 138 17.57 -7.94 -17.33
C GLU A 138 18.57 -9.05 -17.59
N ILE A 139 18.23 -10.26 -17.16
CA ILE A 139 19.01 -11.46 -17.39
C ILE A 139 18.32 -12.25 -18.51
N SER A 140 18.96 -12.30 -19.67
CA SER A 140 18.55 -13.13 -20.81
C SER A 140 19.40 -14.40 -20.87
N SER A 141 19.06 -15.31 -21.79
CA SER A 141 19.89 -16.50 -22.08
C SER A 141 21.28 -16.18 -22.64
N PHE A 142 21.47 -14.97 -23.18
CA PHE A 142 22.74 -14.56 -23.79
C PHE A 142 23.59 -13.70 -22.86
N LYS A 143 22.99 -12.66 -22.25
CA LYS A 143 23.72 -11.68 -21.44
C LYS A 143 22.87 -11.03 -20.38
N HIS A 144 23.55 -10.38 -19.43
CA HIS A 144 22.95 -9.44 -18.50
C HIS A 144 22.98 -8.03 -19.10
N LEU A 145 21.84 -7.33 -19.05
CA LEU A 145 21.70 -5.95 -19.52
C LEU A 145 21.24 -5.07 -18.36
N THR A 146 22.02 -4.04 -18.03
CA THR A 146 21.62 -3.03 -17.04
C THR A 146 20.78 -1.96 -17.72
N HIS A 147 19.52 -1.84 -17.32
CA HIS A 147 18.58 -0.84 -17.85
C HIS A 147 18.67 0.49 -17.12
N LEU A 148 18.98 0.44 -15.83
CA LEU A 148 19.06 1.60 -14.96
C LEU A 148 20.05 1.32 -13.84
N SER A 149 20.88 2.29 -13.49
CA SER A 149 21.87 2.21 -12.41
C SER A 149 21.83 3.48 -11.57
N LEU A 150 21.11 3.43 -10.46
CA LEU A 150 20.90 4.55 -9.55
C LEU A 150 21.95 4.53 -8.43
N LEU A 151 22.60 5.66 -8.15
CA LEU A 151 23.55 5.76 -7.04
C LEU A 151 22.77 6.08 -5.76
N VAL A 152 22.51 5.08 -4.93
CA VAL A 152 21.81 5.24 -3.65
C VAL A 152 22.84 5.38 -2.52
N THR A 153 22.46 6.05 -1.45
CA THR A 153 23.31 6.32 -0.29
C THR A 153 22.73 5.63 0.93
N SER A 154 23.54 4.87 1.68
CA SER A 154 23.12 4.31 2.97
C SER A 154 23.04 5.44 3.99
N ALA A 155 21.93 5.48 4.70
CA ALA A 155 21.68 6.49 5.72
C ALA A 155 22.66 6.34 6.89
N ASN A 156 23.12 7.47 7.43
CA ASN A 156 23.90 7.50 8.66
C ASN A 156 23.02 7.44 9.91
N ASP A 157 23.63 7.30 11.09
CA ASP A 157 22.93 7.24 12.37
C ASP A 157 21.92 8.36 12.60
N HIS A 158 22.24 9.58 12.20
CA HIS A 158 21.36 10.73 12.40
C HIS A 158 20.14 10.65 11.48
N GLU A 159 20.34 10.28 10.21
CA GLU A 159 19.28 10.06 9.24
C GLU A 159 18.37 8.90 9.65
N ILE A 160 18.95 7.77 10.08
CA ILE A 160 18.20 6.61 10.58
C ILE A 160 17.39 6.99 11.82
N LYS A 161 17.97 7.68 12.80
CA LYS A 161 17.23 8.13 14.00
C LYS A 161 16.05 9.02 13.64
N ASN A 162 16.25 9.98 12.75
CA ASN A 162 15.17 10.86 12.28
C ASN A 162 14.09 10.10 11.52
N TYR A 163 14.50 9.17 10.65
CA TYR A 163 13.58 8.31 9.91
C TYR A 163 12.73 7.45 10.86
N LEU A 164 13.37 6.76 11.80
CA LEU A 164 12.68 5.91 12.77
C LEU A 164 11.77 6.71 13.69
N ALA A 165 12.19 7.90 14.16
CA ALA A 165 11.35 8.78 14.96
C ALA A 165 10.08 9.21 14.20
N ARG A 166 10.21 9.61 12.94
CA ARG A 166 9.05 9.96 12.08
C ARG A 166 8.16 8.75 11.82
N ARG A 167 8.74 7.60 11.50
CA ARG A 167 7.98 6.36 11.25
C ARG A 167 7.21 5.92 12.50
N LEU A 168 7.83 6.02 13.68
CA LEU A 168 7.17 5.74 14.95
C LEU A 168 6.03 6.72 15.21
N GLN A 169 6.26 8.02 15.04
CA GLN A 169 5.21 9.03 15.20
C GLN A 169 4.02 8.79 14.26
N SER A 170 4.29 8.51 12.98
CA SER A 170 3.24 8.18 12.00
C SER A 170 2.47 6.94 12.44
N LYS A 171 3.17 5.87 12.83
CA LYS A 171 2.53 4.63 13.27
C LYS A 171 1.71 4.81 14.55
N THR A 172 2.16 5.64 15.49
CA THR A 172 1.38 5.97 16.69
C THR A 172 0.11 6.74 16.33
N THR A 173 0.18 7.69 15.40
CA THR A 173 -0.99 8.41 14.89
C THR A 173 -1.97 7.45 14.21
N ASP A 174 -1.48 6.61 13.29
CA ASP A 174 -2.29 5.63 12.57
C ASP A 174 -2.98 4.65 13.53
N TYR A 175 -2.24 4.16 14.53
CA TYR A 175 -2.76 3.25 15.56
C TYR A 175 -3.86 3.91 16.38
N ASN A 176 -3.65 5.14 16.85
CA ASN A 176 -4.66 5.87 17.62
C ASN A 176 -5.91 6.15 16.80
N GLN A 177 -5.75 6.50 15.52
CA GLN A 177 -6.88 6.69 14.61
C GLN A 177 -7.65 5.40 14.40
N LEU A 178 -6.95 4.30 14.08
CA LEU A 178 -7.57 3.00 13.89
C LEU A 178 -8.29 2.50 15.15
N SER A 179 -7.70 2.73 16.33
CA SER A 179 -8.30 2.39 17.62
C SER A 179 -9.60 3.18 17.86
N ASN A 180 -9.60 4.49 17.57
CA ASN A 180 -10.79 5.33 17.68
C ASN A 180 -11.89 4.90 16.70
N ASP A 181 -11.52 4.60 15.45
CA ASP A 181 -12.46 4.13 14.42
C ASP A 181 -13.04 2.76 14.79
N PHE A 182 -12.23 1.88 15.36
CA PHE A 182 -12.69 0.58 15.86
C PHE A 182 -13.72 0.74 16.99
N GLU A 183 -13.44 1.59 17.99
CA GLU A 183 -14.38 1.86 19.09
C GLU A 183 -15.66 2.56 18.62
N LYS A 184 -15.58 3.38 17.57
CA LYS A 184 -16.75 3.98 16.93
C LYS A 184 -17.60 2.91 16.23
N LEU A 185 -16.98 2.09 15.38
CA LEU A 185 -17.67 1.05 14.63
C LEU A 185 -18.30 0.00 15.55
N LYS A 186 -17.63 -0.33 16.65
CA LYS A 186 -18.16 -1.22 17.70
C LYS A 186 -19.44 -0.65 18.33
N ARG A 187 -19.46 0.63 18.69
CA ARG A 187 -20.66 1.29 19.23
C ARG A 187 -21.80 1.36 18.22
N GLU A 188 -21.49 1.67 16.96
CA GLU A 188 -22.49 1.68 15.87
C GLU A 188 -23.09 0.29 15.64
N LEU A 189 -22.26 -0.75 15.70
CA LEU A 189 -22.70 -2.14 15.60
C LEU A 189 -23.64 -2.51 16.76
N GLU A 190 -23.27 -2.19 18.00
CA GLU A 190 -24.10 -2.45 19.19
C GLU A 190 -25.45 -1.73 19.12
N SER A 191 -25.46 -0.45 18.70
CA SER A 191 -26.70 0.32 18.50
C SER A 191 -27.59 -0.30 17.42
N THR A 192 -27.01 -0.64 16.27
CA THR A 192 -27.76 -1.24 15.15
C THR A 192 -28.35 -2.60 15.54
N GLN A 193 -27.64 -3.38 16.35
CA GLN A 193 -28.14 -4.64 16.88
C GLN A 193 -29.31 -4.46 17.85
N LEU A 194 -29.29 -3.41 18.68
CA LEU A 194 -30.41 -3.08 19.56
C LEU A 194 -31.64 -2.63 18.77
N ASP A 195 -31.46 -1.74 17.80
CA ASP A 195 -32.54 -1.27 16.92
C ASP A 195 -33.16 -2.44 16.15
N LEU A 196 -32.32 -3.34 15.62
CA LEU A 196 -32.80 -4.52 14.92
C LEU A 196 -33.62 -5.45 15.83
N LYS A 197 -33.19 -5.65 17.08
CA LYS A 197 -33.95 -6.42 18.08
C LYS A 197 -35.31 -5.78 18.35
N GLU A 198 -35.35 -4.46 18.54
CA GLU A 198 -36.60 -3.74 18.79
C GLU A 198 -37.55 -3.80 17.59
N LYS A 199 -37.05 -3.53 16.37
CA LYS A 199 -37.85 -3.64 15.15
C LYS A 199 -38.38 -5.05 14.92
N THR A 200 -37.58 -6.08 15.22
CA THR A 200 -38.00 -7.49 15.13
C THR A 200 -39.13 -7.79 16.12
N ALA A 201 -39.01 -7.32 17.37
CA ALA A 201 -40.06 -7.51 18.38
C ALA A 201 -41.36 -6.79 18.00
N ASN A 202 -41.27 -5.54 17.53
CA ASN A 202 -42.42 -4.77 17.06
C ASN A 202 -43.11 -5.42 15.85
N PHE A 203 -42.31 -5.94 14.89
CA PHE A 203 -42.84 -6.68 13.73
C PHE A 203 -43.59 -7.95 14.16
N GLN A 204 -43.03 -8.72 15.11
CA GLN A 204 -43.69 -9.91 15.65
C GLN A 204 -45.01 -9.57 16.35
N LYS A 205 -45.04 -8.49 17.14
CA LYS A 205 -46.26 -8.02 17.80
C LYS A 205 -47.33 -7.62 16.78
N LEU A 206 -46.98 -6.81 15.79
CA LEU A 206 -47.91 -6.35 14.76
C LEU A 206 -48.45 -7.53 13.92
N LYS A 207 -47.62 -8.53 13.65
CA LYS A 207 -48.03 -9.76 12.98
C LYS A 207 -49.08 -10.53 13.79
N LEU A 208 -48.86 -10.71 15.09
CA LEU A 208 -49.83 -11.38 15.98
C LEU A 208 -51.16 -10.61 16.06
N GLU A 209 -51.11 -9.28 16.16
CA GLU A 209 -52.31 -8.44 16.16
C GLU A 209 -53.07 -8.53 14.83
N TRP A 210 -52.34 -8.52 13.70
CA TRP A 210 -52.92 -8.67 12.38
C TRP A 210 -53.58 -10.05 12.19
N ASP A 211 -52.89 -11.14 12.58
CA ASP A 211 -53.43 -12.50 12.52
C ASP A 211 -54.70 -12.64 13.37
N SER A 212 -54.71 -12.06 14.59
CA SER A 212 -55.86 -12.06 15.49
C SER A 212 -57.06 -11.30 14.91
N ASN A 213 -56.84 -10.08 14.42
CA ASN A 213 -57.89 -9.26 13.83
C ASN A 213 -58.46 -9.90 12.56
N ASN A 214 -57.61 -10.48 11.71
CA ASN A 214 -58.04 -11.20 10.52
C ASN A 214 -58.91 -12.42 10.89
N ASN A 215 -58.50 -13.22 11.88
CA ASN A 215 -59.29 -14.34 12.38
C ASN A 215 -60.64 -13.88 12.97
N GLN A 216 -60.67 -12.75 13.69
CA GLN A 216 -61.90 -12.17 14.24
C GLN A 216 -62.86 -11.72 13.13
N ILE A 217 -62.35 -11.03 12.10
CA ILE A 217 -63.15 -10.58 10.95
C ILE A 217 -63.71 -11.78 10.20
N VAL A 218 -62.87 -12.78 9.88
CA VAL A 218 -63.29 -14.01 9.19
C VAL A 218 -64.34 -14.75 10.03
N GLY A 219 -64.13 -14.89 11.34
CA GLY A 219 -65.09 -15.52 12.25
C GLY A 219 -66.44 -14.80 12.28
N ARG A 220 -66.44 -13.47 12.39
CA ARG A 220 -67.66 -12.66 12.35
C ARG A 220 -68.42 -12.81 11.03
N HIS A 221 -67.70 -12.74 9.91
CA HIS A 221 -68.31 -12.93 8.60
C HIS A 221 -68.91 -14.34 8.44
N MET A 222 -68.26 -15.39 8.95
CA MET A 222 -68.82 -16.74 8.94
C MET A 222 -70.10 -16.84 9.77
N GLN A 223 -70.14 -16.19 10.94
CA GLN A 223 -71.32 -16.16 11.79
C GLN A 223 -72.49 -15.44 11.12
N GLU A 224 -72.25 -14.24 10.56
CA GLU A 224 -73.27 -13.48 9.81
C GLU A 224 -73.83 -14.30 8.63
N LEU A 225 -72.96 -15.03 7.91
CA LEU A 225 -73.39 -15.89 6.81
C LEU A 225 -74.23 -17.10 7.27
N ALA A 226 -73.94 -17.64 8.45
CA ALA A 226 -74.71 -18.72 9.04
C ALA A 226 -76.11 -18.24 9.48
N GLU A 227 -76.18 -17.07 10.13
CA GLU A 227 -77.43 -16.44 10.55
C GLU A 227 -78.33 -16.09 9.36
N GLU A 228 -77.79 -15.57 8.26
CA GLU A 228 -78.58 -15.32 7.04
C GLU A 228 -79.10 -16.61 6.40
N LYS A 229 -78.29 -17.68 6.37
CA LYS A 229 -78.74 -18.98 5.86
C LYS A 229 -79.87 -19.55 6.70
N GLU A 230 -79.79 -19.45 8.02
CA GLU A 230 -80.83 -19.93 8.93
C GLU A 230 -82.13 -19.14 8.76
N LYS A 231 -82.06 -17.81 8.60
CA LYS A 231 -83.21 -16.97 8.28
C LYS A 231 -83.86 -17.32 6.94
N ALA A 232 -83.08 -17.72 5.95
CA ALA A 232 -83.60 -18.12 4.63
C ALA A 232 -84.26 -19.51 4.63
N LEU A 233 -84.08 -20.30 5.68
CA LEU A 233 -84.64 -21.65 5.85
C LEU A 233 -85.92 -21.70 6.72
N GLN A 234 -86.29 -20.58 7.36
CA GLN A 234 -87.56 -20.39 8.09
C GLN A 234 -88.61 -19.72 7.20
#